data_AF-A0A496VQ52-F1
#
_entry.id   AF-A0A496VQ52-F1
#
_cell.length_a   1.000
_cell.length_b   1.000
_cell.length_c   1.000
_cell.angle_alpha   90.00
_cell.angle_beta   90.00
_cell.angle_gamma   90.00
#
_symmetry.space_group_name_H-M   'P 1'
#
loop_
_entity.id
_entity.type
_entity.pdbx_description
1 polymer ?
#
loop_
_entity_poly.entity_id
_entity_poly.type
_entity_poly.pdbx_seq_one_letter_code
_entity_poly.pdbx_strand_id
1 'polypeptide(L)'
;MQQISSATTSLNQVNPGIKTVLPQLAGNTVLDIGGGKYDANKIYAAGLGVTLYVYDKFNRSEAENVQALACHPDTIVCNNVLNVIDDGQAMRNLIALCASYRVPCYFTVYEGNKSGIGSHSKKGCWQRNWKTEDYIPIFKKYFKSVVCQGKLIICR
;
A
#
# COMPACT_ATOMS: atom_id res chain seq x y z
N MET A 1 11.38 -11.83 -9.39
CA MET A 1 10.94 -10.67 -10.21
C MET A 1 9.50 -10.92 -10.60
N GLN A 2 8.60 -10.00 -10.26
CA GLN A 2 7.17 -10.09 -10.59
C GLN A 2 6.99 -10.20 -12.11
N GLN A 3 6.30 -11.26 -12.57
CA GLN A 3 6.12 -11.53 -14.00
C GLN A 3 4.91 -10.77 -14.56
N ILE A 4 3.92 -10.48 -13.71
CA ILE A 4 2.67 -9.79 -14.08
C ILE A 4 2.65 -8.40 -13.46
N SER A 5 2.70 -7.35 -14.27
CA SER A 5 2.59 -5.96 -13.79
C SER A 5 1.23 -5.67 -13.14
N SER A 6 1.20 -4.87 -12.08
CA SER A 6 -0.02 -4.39 -11.42
C SER A 6 -0.58 -3.09 -12.01
N ALA A 7 -0.02 -2.59 -13.13
CA ALA A 7 -0.37 -1.28 -13.73
C ALA A 7 -1.88 -1.10 -13.99
N THR A 8 -2.59 -2.17 -14.36
CA THR A 8 -4.02 -2.12 -14.71
C THR A 8 -4.97 -2.09 -13.51
N THR A 9 -4.44 -2.20 -12.29
CA THR A 9 -5.25 -2.30 -11.05
C THR A 9 -5.58 -0.94 -10.43
N SER A 10 -4.99 0.14 -10.93
CA SER A 10 -5.25 1.51 -10.47
C SER A 10 -6.71 1.91 -10.72
N LEU A 11 -7.36 2.48 -9.70
CA LEU A 11 -8.72 3.02 -9.77
C LEU A 11 -8.71 4.52 -9.47
N ASN A 12 -9.50 5.30 -10.20
CA ASN A 12 -9.64 6.74 -9.96
C ASN A 12 -10.66 7.03 -8.86
N GLN A 13 -10.32 6.65 -7.62
CA GLN A 13 -11.15 6.88 -6.44
C GLN A 13 -10.27 7.00 -5.19
N VAL A 14 -10.81 7.64 -4.16
CA VAL A 14 -10.13 7.69 -2.86
C VAL A 14 -10.24 6.33 -2.18
N ASN A 15 -9.10 5.72 -1.84
CA ASN A 15 -9.07 4.40 -1.21
C ASN A 15 -9.77 4.41 0.17
N PRO A 16 -10.57 3.40 0.55
CA PRO A 16 -11.18 3.33 1.88
C PRO A 16 -10.18 3.43 3.04
N GLY A 17 -8.98 2.85 2.91
CA GLY A 17 -7.91 2.96 3.90
C GLY A 17 -7.42 4.40 4.05
N ILE A 18 -7.29 5.13 2.94
CA ILE A 18 -6.95 6.55 2.92
C ILE A 18 -8.01 7.38 3.66
N LYS A 19 -9.30 7.16 3.39
CA LYS A 19 -10.40 7.84 4.10
C LYS A 19 -10.43 7.54 5.60
N THR A 20 -9.93 6.37 6.01
CA THR A 20 -9.90 5.95 7.41
C THR A 20 -8.72 6.59 8.16
N VAL A 21 -7.55 6.65 7.51
CA VAL A 21 -6.28 7.03 8.15
C VAL A 21 -6.00 8.53 8.08
N LEU A 22 -6.16 9.16 6.91
CA LEU A 22 -5.69 10.54 6.69
C LEU A 22 -6.37 11.62 7.54
N PRO A 23 -7.67 11.54 7.91
CA PRO A 23 -8.30 12.59 8.71
C PRO A 23 -7.63 12.85 10.07
N GLN A 24 -6.83 11.91 10.57
CA GLN A 24 -6.10 12.02 11.84
C GLN A 24 -4.66 12.53 11.66
N LEU A 25 -4.23 12.85 10.43
CA LEU A 25 -2.84 13.14 10.09
C LEU A 25 -2.65 14.55 9.51
N ALA A 26 -3.57 15.48 9.78
CA ALA A 26 -3.44 16.86 9.33
C ALA A 26 -2.09 17.46 9.76
N GLY A 27 -1.38 18.09 8.83
CA GLY A 27 -0.03 18.62 9.02
C GLY A 27 1.10 17.61 8.76
N ASN A 28 0.81 16.31 8.65
CA ASN A 28 1.83 15.30 8.42
C ASN A 28 2.19 15.14 6.93
N THR A 29 3.39 14.63 6.70
CA THR A 29 3.82 14.06 5.42
C THR A 29 3.54 12.57 5.39
N VAL A 30 2.83 12.11 4.37
CA VAL A 30 2.43 10.71 4.18
C VAL A 30 2.97 10.17 2.86
N LEU A 31 3.56 8.97 2.91
CA LEU A 31 3.97 8.22 1.72
C LEU A 31 2.96 7.10 1.40
N ASP A 32 2.29 7.22 0.26
CA ASP A 32 1.35 6.23 -0.30
C ASP A 32 2.09 5.26 -1.24
N ILE A 33 2.45 4.09 -0.71
CA ILE A 33 3.12 3.02 -1.45
C ILE A 33 2.09 2.24 -2.25
N GLY A 34 2.20 2.29 -3.58
CA GLY A 34 1.29 1.68 -4.55
C GLY A 34 -0.01 2.45 -4.73
N GLY A 35 0.03 3.79 -4.60
CA GLY A 35 -1.15 4.66 -4.76
C GLY A 35 -1.70 4.75 -6.20
N GLY A 36 -1.04 4.13 -7.17
CA GLY A 36 -1.49 4.10 -8.56
C GLY A 36 -1.25 5.39 -9.33
N LYS A 37 -1.81 5.45 -10.55
CA LYS A 37 -1.58 6.57 -11.50
C LYS A 37 -2.42 7.81 -11.24
N TYR A 38 -3.50 7.69 -10.47
CA TYR A 38 -4.48 8.75 -10.30
C TYR A 38 -4.19 9.58 -9.05
N ASP A 39 -4.53 10.86 -9.09
CA ASP A 39 -4.28 11.80 -7.99
C ASP A 39 -5.45 11.93 -7.00
N ALA A 40 -6.49 11.09 -7.10
CA ALA A 40 -7.64 11.16 -6.21
C ALA A 40 -7.26 11.13 -4.71
N ASN A 41 -6.31 10.26 -4.31
CA ASN A 41 -5.80 10.23 -2.93
C ASN A 41 -5.04 11.53 -2.57
N LYS A 42 -4.22 12.06 -3.50
CA LYS A 42 -3.47 13.32 -3.28
C LYS A 42 -4.40 14.51 -3.11
N ILE A 43 -5.42 14.64 -3.96
CA ILE A 43 -6.42 15.72 -3.90
C ILE A 43 -7.18 15.66 -2.58
N TYR A 44 -7.61 14.45 -2.18
CA TYR A 44 -8.28 14.25 -0.90
C TYR A 44 -7.39 14.59 0.29
N ALA A 45 -6.13 14.15 0.28
CA ALA A 45 -5.14 14.44 1.32
C ALA A 45 -4.90 15.94 1.47
N ALA A 46 -4.74 16.67 0.35
CA ALA A 46 -4.56 18.11 0.35
C ALA A 46 -5.75 18.84 0.99
N GLY A 47 -6.98 18.39 0.73
CA GLY A 47 -8.19 18.92 1.37
C GLY A 47 -8.24 18.69 2.90
N LEU A 48 -7.47 17.74 3.42
CA LEU A 48 -7.32 17.48 4.86
C LEU A 48 -6.07 18.15 5.48
N GLY A 49 -5.31 18.92 4.69
CA GLY A 49 -4.03 19.48 5.14
C GLY A 49 -2.92 18.44 5.30
N VAL A 50 -2.98 17.31 4.58
CA VAL A 50 -1.96 16.26 4.57
C VAL A 50 -1.12 16.36 3.30
N THR A 51 0.21 16.34 3.45
CA THR A 51 1.14 16.30 2.31
C THR A 51 1.34 14.86 1.87
N LEU A 52 0.74 14.44 0.74
CA LEU A 52 0.81 13.05 0.25
C LEU A 52 1.78 12.90 -0.93
N TYR A 53 2.82 12.10 -0.75
CA TYR A 53 3.67 11.61 -1.82
C TYR A 53 3.21 10.21 -2.25
N VAL A 54 3.17 9.96 -3.56
CA VAL A 54 2.73 8.66 -4.10
C VAL A 54 3.93 8.01 -4.77
N TYR A 55 4.27 6.81 -4.31
CA TYR A 55 5.21 5.94 -4.98
C TYR A 55 4.44 4.81 -5.66
N ASP A 56 4.61 4.65 -6.97
CA ASP A 56 4.14 3.46 -7.68
C ASP A 56 5.09 3.16 -8.83
N LYS A 57 5.77 2.02 -8.73
CA LYS A 57 6.79 1.57 -9.69
C LYS A 57 6.29 1.52 -11.14
N PHE A 58 5.01 1.24 -11.36
CA PHE A 58 4.47 1.01 -12.70
C PHE A 58 3.61 2.16 -13.20
N ASN A 59 3.10 2.99 -12.29
CA ASN A 59 2.08 3.99 -12.59
C ASN A 59 2.53 5.44 -12.37
N ARG A 60 3.76 5.66 -11.88
CA ARG A 60 4.37 6.98 -11.71
C ARG A 60 5.69 7.07 -12.45
N SER A 61 6.05 8.28 -12.86
CA SER A 61 7.35 8.54 -13.49
C SER A 61 8.51 8.25 -12.53
N GLU A 62 9.70 8.04 -13.08
CA GLU A 62 10.91 7.85 -12.28
C GLU A 62 11.17 9.06 -11.36
N ALA A 63 11.03 10.29 -11.88
CA ALA A 63 11.21 11.51 -11.10
C ALA A 63 10.23 11.60 -9.92
N GLU A 64 8.94 11.32 -10.15
CA GLU A 64 7.94 11.27 -9.08
C GLU A 64 8.28 10.20 -8.03
N ASN A 65 8.71 9.02 -8.47
CA ASN A 65 9.06 7.93 -7.57
C ASN A 65 10.31 8.24 -6.72
N VAL A 66 11.34 8.86 -7.31
CA VAL A 66 12.53 9.31 -6.59
C VAL A 66 12.14 10.36 -5.54
N GLN A 67 11.31 11.33 -5.90
CA GLN A 67 10.84 12.35 -4.97
C GLN A 67 10.01 11.74 -3.83
N ALA A 68 9.13 10.78 -4.14
CA ALA A 68 8.30 10.12 -3.14
C ALA A 68 9.14 9.31 -2.14
N LEU A 69 10.15 8.58 -2.61
CA LEU A 69 11.02 7.81 -1.72
C LEU A 69 11.92 8.71 -0.84
N ALA A 70 12.18 9.95 -1.26
CA ALA A 70 12.96 10.93 -0.51
C ALA A 70 12.16 11.80 0.48
N CYS A 71 10.83 11.62 0.59
CA CYS A 71 9.95 12.58 1.27
C CYS A 71 10.00 12.61 2.81
N HIS A 72 10.84 11.80 3.47
CA HIS A 72 10.91 11.68 4.95
C HIS A 72 9.52 11.65 5.64
N PRO A 73 8.69 10.63 5.36
CA PRO A 73 7.30 10.61 5.80
C PRO A 73 7.16 10.41 7.31
N ASP A 74 6.14 11.02 7.90
CA ASP A 74 5.68 10.75 9.28
C ASP A 74 4.86 9.46 9.37
N THR A 75 4.28 9.03 8.25
CA THR A 75 3.40 7.85 8.17
C THR A 75 3.42 7.26 6.77
N ILE A 76 3.34 5.93 6.69
CA ILE A 76 3.19 5.20 5.43
C ILE A 76 1.80 4.59 5.34
N VAL A 77 1.20 4.67 4.15
CA VAL A 77 -0.02 3.94 3.80
C VAL A 77 0.27 3.05 2.59
N CYS A 78 -0.23 1.81 2.60
CA CYS A 78 -0.07 0.88 1.50
C CYS A 78 -1.34 0.06 1.34
N ASN A 79 -2.20 0.52 0.43
CA ASN A 79 -3.58 0.05 0.37
C ASN A 79 -3.83 -0.87 -0.82
N ASN A 80 -4.19 -2.13 -0.54
CA ASN A 80 -4.56 -3.15 -1.53
C ASN A 80 -3.45 -3.55 -2.51
N VAL A 81 -2.19 -3.35 -2.14
CA VAL A 81 -1.03 -3.66 -2.98
C VAL A 81 -0.56 -5.10 -2.82
N LEU A 82 -0.55 -5.62 -1.58
CA LEU A 82 0.11 -6.90 -1.29
C LEU A 82 -0.53 -8.11 -1.99
N ASN A 83 -1.85 -8.07 -2.22
CA ASN A 83 -2.56 -9.14 -2.90
C ASN A 83 -2.33 -9.13 -4.41
N VAL A 84 -1.87 -8.01 -5.02
CA VAL A 84 -1.63 -7.92 -6.47
C VAL A 84 -0.18 -8.20 -6.87
N ILE A 85 0.66 -8.65 -5.93
CA ILE A 85 2.04 -9.06 -6.17
C ILE A 85 2.09 -10.59 -6.22
N ASP A 86 2.52 -11.18 -7.33
CA ASP A 86 2.66 -12.63 -7.52
C ASP A 86 3.90 -13.21 -6.80
N ASP A 87 5.00 -12.47 -6.81
CA ASP A 87 6.29 -12.84 -6.27
C ASP A 87 6.34 -12.59 -4.75
N GLY A 88 6.41 -13.68 -3.98
CA GLY A 88 6.45 -13.61 -2.52
C GLY A 88 7.65 -12.83 -2.00
N GLN A 89 8.77 -12.83 -2.74
CA GLN A 89 9.94 -12.05 -2.35
C GLN A 89 9.74 -10.57 -2.62
N ALA A 90 9.16 -10.19 -3.76
CA ALA A 90 8.83 -8.80 -4.04
C ALA A 90 7.87 -8.21 -3.00
N MET A 91 6.87 -8.99 -2.59
CA MET A 91 5.93 -8.61 -1.52
C MET A 91 6.66 -8.38 -0.19
N ARG A 92 7.57 -9.28 0.20
CA ARG A 92 8.39 -9.14 1.42
C ARG A 92 9.33 -7.94 1.35
N ASN A 93 9.93 -7.68 0.19
CA ASN A 93 10.79 -6.52 -0.03
C ASN A 93 10.00 -5.21 0.12
N LEU A 94 8.76 -5.15 -0.35
CA LEU A 94 7.89 -3.98 -0.16
C LEU A 94 7.55 -3.76 1.32
N ILE A 95 7.25 -4.83 2.06
CA ILE A 95 7.04 -4.74 3.52
C ILE A 95 8.32 -4.25 4.22
N ALA A 96 9.48 -4.78 3.83
CA ALA A 96 10.77 -4.37 4.36
C ALA A 96 11.09 -2.89 4.07
N LEU A 97 10.77 -2.41 2.85
CA LEU A 97 10.88 -1.01 2.49
C LEU A 97 10.02 -0.12 3.39
N CYS A 98 8.76 -0.50 3.64
CA CYS A 98 7.92 0.26 4.56
C CYS A 98 8.52 0.29 5.97
N ALA A 99 8.98 -0.87 6.47
CA ALA A 99 9.60 -0.98 7.79
C ALA A 99 10.89 -0.18 7.94
N SER A 100 11.67 0.02 6.86
CA SER A 100 12.94 0.75 6.94
C SER A 100 12.80 2.23 7.28
N TYR A 101 11.63 2.83 7.04
CA TYR A 101 11.37 4.23 7.45
C TYR A 101 11.15 4.39 8.96
N ARG A 102 10.89 3.29 9.69
CA ARG A 102 10.69 3.30 11.14
C ARG A 102 9.59 4.26 11.62
N VAL A 103 8.56 4.45 10.79
CA VAL A 103 7.35 5.22 11.10
C VAL A 103 6.12 4.33 11.10
N PRO A 104 4.99 4.76 11.69
CA PRO A 104 3.75 4.00 11.63
C PRO A 104 3.34 3.69 10.19
N CYS A 105 3.00 2.43 9.94
CA CYS A 105 2.59 1.94 8.63
C CYS A 105 1.17 1.37 8.69
N TYR A 106 0.33 1.76 7.75
CA TYR A 106 -1.06 1.31 7.63
C TYR A 106 -1.26 0.54 6.33
N PHE A 107 -1.78 -0.68 6.44
CA PHE A 107 -2.02 -1.54 5.29
C PHE A 107 -3.49 -1.96 5.22
N THR A 108 -4.01 -2.05 4.00
CA THR A 108 -5.26 -2.76 3.72
C THR A 108 -5.02 -3.82 2.66
N VAL A 109 -5.84 -4.87 2.68
CA VAL A 109 -5.79 -5.94 1.69
C VAL A 109 -7.17 -6.13 1.07
N TYR A 110 -7.23 -6.07 -0.26
CA TYR A 110 -8.42 -6.51 -0.98
C TYR A 110 -8.36 -8.03 -1.15
N GLU A 111 -9.14 -8.77 -0.36
CA GLU A 111 -9.03 -10.24 -0.20
C GLU A 111 -9.49 -11.06 -1.42
N GLY A 112 -10.00 -10.41 -2.48
CA GLY A 112 -10.50 -11.11 -3.66
C GLY A 112 -11.59 -12.12 -3.30
N ASN A 113 -11.45 -13.35 -3.78
CA ASN A 113 -12.38 -14.46 -3.47
C ASN A 113 -12.03 -15.23 -2.19
N LYS A 114 -10.99 -14.81 -1.45
CA LYS A 114 -10.56 -15.40 -0.17
C LYS A 114 -10.16 -16.88 -0.22
N SER A 115 -9.88 -17.42 -1.41
CA SER A 115 -9.52 -18.84 -1.58
C SER A 115 -8.12 -19.18 -1.04
N GLY A 116 -7.25 -18.20 -0.82
CA GLY A 116 -5.84 -18.43 -0.53
C GLY A 116 -5.02 -18.86 -1.76
N ILE A 117 -5.69 -19.12 -2.89
CA ILE A 117 -5.08 -19.60 -4.13
C ILE A 117 -4.91 -18.41 -5.06
N GLY A 118 -3.65 -18.14 -5.42
CA GLY A 118 -3.34 -17.09 -6.37
C GLY A 118 -3.87 -17.41 -7.76
N SER A 119 -4.49 -16.42 -8.42
CA SER A 119 -4.99 -16.57 -9.79
C SER A 119 -4.99 -15.24 -10.55
N HIS A 120 -5.04 -15.34 -11.88
CA HIS A 120 -5.36 -14.19 -12.71
C HIS A 120 -6.80 -13.76 -12.44
N SER A 121 -7.00 -12.51 -12.04
CA SER A 121 -8.33 -11.98 -11.78
C SER A 121 -8.93 -11.30 -13.01
N LYS A 122 -8.09 -10.64 -13.82
CA LYS A 122 -8.40 -10.03 -15.13
C LYS A 122 -7.15 -10.06 -16.01
N LYS A 123 -7.28 -9.69 -17.29
CA LYS A 123 -6.13 -9.59 -18.20
C LYS A 123 -5.06 -8.65 -17.62
N GLY A 124 -3.86 -9.18 -17.36
CA GLY A 124 -2.76 -8.42 -16.77
C GLY A 124 -2.95 -8.05 -15.29
N CYS A 125 -3.79 -8.78 -14.54
CA CYS A 125 -3.96 -8.59 -13.10
C CYS A 125 -3.90 -9.93 -12.37
N TRP A 126 -2.99 -10.03 -11.41
CA TRP A 126 -2.86 -11.16 -10.50
C TRP A 126 -3.51 -10.82 -9.15
N GLN A 127 -4.12 -11.81 -8.49
CA GLN A 127 -4.46 -11.70 -7.07
C GLN A 127 -4.08 -12.97 -6.32
N ARG A 128 -3.47 -12.83 -5.13
CA ARG A 128 -3.20 -13.95 -4.22
C ARG A 128 -4.46 -14.52 -3.57
N ASN A 129 -5.53 -13.73 -3.48
CA ASN A 129 -6.77 -14.07 -2.76
C ASN A 129 -6.54 -14.47 -1.29
N TRP A 130 -5.47 -13.94 -0.68
CA TRP A 130 -5.18 -14.14 0.74
C TRP A 130 -6.05 -13.23 1.58
N LYS A 131 -6.40 -13.71 2.78
CA LYS A 131 -7.10 -12.94 3.80
C LYS A 131 -6.11 -12.01 4.49
N THR A 132 -6.63 -10.95 5.08
CA THR A 132 -5.85 -9.97 5.87
C THR A 132 -5.02 -10.68 6.96
N GLU A 133 -5.59 -11.71 7.60
CA GLU A 133 -4.97 -12.50 8.66
C GLU A 133 -3.71 -13.27 8.21
N ASP A 134 -3.66 -13.72 6.95
CA ASP A 134 -2.54 -14.48 6.40
C ASP A 134 -1.24 -13.63 6.34
N TYR A 135 -1.38 -12.30 6.34
CA TYR A 135 -0.26 -11.36 6.33
C TYR A 135 0.32 -11.08 7.72
N ILE A 136 -0.43 -11.29 8.79
CA ILE A 136 -0.03 -10.90 10.16
C ILE A 136 1.29 -11.58 10.58
N PRO A 137 1.49 -12.91 10.39
CA PRO A 137 2.77 -13.55 10.72
C PRO A 137 3.95 -13.01 9.91
N ILE A 138 3.71 -12.47 8.71
CA ILE A 138 4.75 -11.88 7.87
C ILE A 138 5.12 -10.51 8.42
N PHE A 139 4.15 -9.65 8.71
CA PHE A 139 4.39 -8.33 9.29
C PHE A 139 5.16 -8.41 10.62
N LYS A 140 4.86 -9.40 11.47
CA LYS A 140 5.57 -9.62 12.75
C LYS A 140 7.07 -9.89 12.61
N LYS A 141 7.56 -10.20 11.40
CA LYS A 141 9.00 -10.35 11.11
C LYS A 141 9.70 -9.01 10.88
N TYR A 142 8.95 -7.96 10.54
CA TYR A 142 9.48 -6.64 10.16
C TYR A 142 9.13 -5.54 11.17
N PHE A 143 8.02 -5.70 11.90
CA PHE A 143 7.50 -4.71 12.83
C PHE A 143 7.44 -5.28 14.25
N LYS A 144 7.64 -4.42 15.25
CA LYS A 144 7.59 -4.80 16.67
C LYS A 144 6.14 -4.98 17.15
N SER A 145 5.24 -4.18 16.61
CA SER A 145 3.81 -4.23 16.92
C SER A 145 3.01 -4.34 15.63
N VAL A 146 2.08 -5.29 15.60
CA VAL A 146 1.14 -5.49 14.49
C VAL A 146 -0.24 -5.68 15.09
N VAL A 147 -1.14 -4.74 14.82
CA VAL A 147 -2.54 -4.75 15.29
C VAL A 147 -3.46 -4.76 14.09
N CYS A 148 -4.46 -5.64 14.09
CA CYS A 148 -5.50 -5.64 13.06
C CYS A 148 -6.78 -5.04 13.65
N GLN A 149 -7.32 -4.00 13.01
CA GLN A 149 -8.59 -3.37 13.35
C GLN A 149 -9.52 -3.47 12.14
N GLY A 150 -10.39 -4.48 12.15
CA GLY A 150 -11.21 -4.82 10.98
C GLY A 150 -10.34 -5.24 9.80
N LYS A 151 -10.30 -4.43 8.73
CA LYS A 151 -9.45 -4.66 7.54
C LYS A 151 -8.18 -3.81 7.50
N LEU A 152 -7.95 -2.99 8.52
CA LEU A 152 -6.79 -2.13 8.63
C LEU A 152 -5.74 -2.81 9.50
N ILE A 153 -4.55 -3.03 8.93
CA ILE A 153 -3.38 -3.52 9.66
C ILE A 153 -2.54 -2.30 10.03
N ILE A 154 -2.25 -2.15 11.32
CA ILE A 154 -1.47 -1.06 11.89
C ILE A 154 -0.15 -1.63 12.40
N CYS A 155 0.95 -1.16 11.83
CA CYS A 155 2.30 -1.65 12.09
C CYS A 155 3.18 -0.55 12.69
N ARG A 156 3.99 -0.90 13.71
CA ARG A 156 4.98 -0.02 14.37
C ARG A 156 6.26 -0.77 14.70
#